data_AF-A0A4R4Y1V7-F1
#
_entry.id   AF-A0A4R4Y1V7-F1
#
_cell.length_a   1.000
_cell.length_b   1.000
_cell.length_c   1.000
_cell.angle_alpha   90.00
_cell.angle_beta   90.00
_cell.angle_gamma   90.00
#
_symmetry.space_group_name_H-M   'P 1'
#
loop_
_entity.id
_entity.type
_entity.pdbx_description
1 polymer ?
#
loop_
_entity_poly.entity_id
_entity_poly.type
_entity_poly.pdbx_seq_one_letter_code
_entity_poly.pdbx_strand_id
1 'polypeptide(L)'
;MITGGLTFLTFPVVSMTNAFVQYMRAGTVQAAPIEPPPGAAPPPPVAAPAGSPSGDLIEVPRSASYDGTTFWGSLTPDERHTLLALARRHVFRKEDTLCCEGGPATEVIVILSGWTRVWVDEGLDQRILAFRGAGELIGERAALMVKDRSANVTAEGDVQALRVGARDFGIFLDAHPRVRAVLEQQVYRRQVERTEPPVSRTLPDWSGGNCTILITDITGFSSPARTDADRRHVLDAMYRLLDESFTASGLRLADFYEEDRGDGALIVVPPTTPTEAVIDPMLARLAAELRRHNRRAADAARMQLRAALHVGPVQRGPKGVSGISIITARRMVDAPAVKRRVADTGADLAFVTSDFVFETVITSAPGFVDPGRYARVRVRLKEASLSAWLTLEGGESRLRAV
;
A
#
# COMPACT_ATOMS: atom_id res chain seq x y z
N MET A 1 -2.60 -56.17 -30.22
CA MET A 1 -3.24 -56.83 -29.05
C MET A 1 -2.24 -56.80 -27.90
N ILE A 2 -2.45 -55.89 -26.92
CA ILE A 2 -2.76 -56.16 -25.49
C ILE A 2 -1.51 -56.74 -24.78
N THR A 3 -0.82 -56.14 -23.79
CA THR A 3 -1.14 -55.30 -22.60
C THR A 3 0.25 -54.80 -22.08
N GLY A 4 0.51 -53.63 -21.48
CA GLY A 4 -0.23 -52.82 -20.52
C GLY A 4 0.34 -53.02 -19.10
N GLY A 5 1.36 -52.25 -18.69
CA GLY A 5 1.95 -52.29 -17.35
C GLY A 5 2.69 -50.99 -17.01
N LEU A 6 1.98 -50.04 -16.40
CA LEU A 6 2.47 -48.76 -15.91
C LEU A 6 3.00 -48.97 -14.47
N THR A 7 4.30 -48.75 -14.24
CA THR A 7 4.88 -48.78 -12.89
C THR A 7 4.84 -47.38 -12.28
N PHE A 8 3.87 -47.14 -11.39
CA PHE A 8 3.82 -45.96 -10.54
C PHE A 8 4.87 -46.08 -9.41
N LEU A 9 5.82 -45.15 -9.35
CA LEU A 9 6.62 -44.89 -8.15
C LEU A 9 5.84 -43.91 -7.26
N THR A 10 5.12 -44.45 -6.29
CA THR A 10 4.49 -43.70 -5.19
C THR A 10 5.55 -43.38 -4.12
N PHE A 11 5.81 -42.09 -3.88
CA PHE A 11 6.49 -41.64 -2.66
C PHE A 11 5.45 -41.20 -1.62
N PRO A 12 5.55 -41.65 -0.36
CA PRO A 12 4.62 -41.29 0.70
C PRO A 12 4.94 -39.89 1.24
N VAL A 13 4.01 -38.94 1.09
CA VAL A 13 4.06 -37.65 1.80
C VAL A 13 3.58 -37.89 3.22
N VAL A 14 4.54 -37.90 4.13
CA VAL A 14 4.42 -38.21 5.55
C VAL A 14 3.73 -37.09 6.32
N SER A 15 2.71 -37.52 7.05
CA SER A 15 2.12 -36.95 8.26
C SER A 15 3.14 -36.24 9.18
N MET A 16 3.05 -34.92 9.34
CA MET A 16 3.61 -34.18 10.48
C MET A 16 2.64 -33.08 10.91
N THR A 17 1.49 -33.50 11.42
CA THR A 17 0.72 -32.70 12.38
C THR A 17 1.22 -33.11 13.77
N ASN A 18 1.52 -32.13 14.64
CA ASN A 18 1.54 -32.31 16.11
C ASN A 18 2.84 -32.69 16.86
N ALA A 19 4.05 -32.27 16.44
CA ALA A 19 5.29 -32.51 17.21
C ALA A 19 6.00 -31.24 17.76
N PHE A 20 5.68 -30.03 17.30
CA PHE A 20 6.42 -28.81 17.71
C PHE A 20 5.87 -28.14 18.98
N VAL A 21 4.64 -28.49 19.40
CA VAL A 21 3.96 -27.89 20.56
C VAL A 21 4.31 -28.60 21.89
N GLN A 22 4.89 -29.81 21.84
CA GLN A 22 5.25 -30.57 23.06
C GLN A 22 6.71 -30.43 23.51
N TYR A 23 7.61 -29.85 22.69
CA TYR A 23 9.03 -29.76 23.05
C TYR A 23 9.40 -28.55 23.94
N MET A 24 8.46 -27.64 24.25
CA MET A 24 8.73 -26.46 25.10
C MET A 24 8.29 -26.62 26.57
N ARG A 25 7.91 -27.83 27.01
CA ARG A 25 7.64 -28.15 28.42
C ARG A 25 8.72 -29.05 29.03
N ALA A 26 9.99 -28.65 28.95
CA ALA A 26 11.04 -29.18 29.82
C ALA A 26 12.27 -28.26 29.71
N GLY A 27 12.59 -27.53 30.78
CA GLY A 27 13.73 -26.61 30.77
C GLY A 27 13.71 -25.62 31.92
N THR A 28 13.66 -26.14 33.14
CA THR A 28 14.06 -25.43 34.37
C THR A 28 15.49 -24.89 34.24
N VAL A 29 15.67 -23.58 34.30
CA VAL A 29 16.89 -22.95 34.82
C VAL A 29 16.52 -21.73 35.65
N GLN A 30 17.02 -21.75 36.88
CA GLN A 30 16.83 -20.79 37.96
C GLN A 30 17.92 -19.70 37.85
N ALA A 31 17.55 -18.42 38.02
CA ALA A 31 18.50 -17.33 38.16
C ALA A 31 18.11 -16.47 39.38
N ALA A 32 19.10 -16.27 40.24
CA ALA A 32 19.04 -15.62 41.56
C ALA A 32 19.00 -14.07 41.45
N PRO A 33 18.67 -13.34 42.54
CA PRO A 33 18.36 -11.92 42.50
C PRO A 33 19.61 -11.04 42.50
N ILE A 34 19.58 -9.94 41.75
CA ILE A 34 20.59 -8.87 41.77
C ILE A 34 20.03 -7.71 42.60
N GLU A 35 20.72 -7.39 43.71
CA GLU A 35 20.46 -6.20 44.55
C GLU A 35 20.84 -4.88 43.85
N PRO A 36 20.13 -3.77 44.13
CA PRO A 36 20.48 -2.44 43.62
C PRO A 36 21.48 -1.72 44.54
N PRO A 37 22.39 -0.87 44.00
CA PRO A 37 23.28 -0.05 44.81
C PRO A 37 22.57 1.18 45.42
N PRO A 38 23.04 1.71 46.57
CA PRO A 38 22.33 2.72 47.33
C PRO A 38 22.65 4.17 46.90
N GLY A 39 21.64 5.03 47.02
CA GLY A 39 21.79 6.41 47.49
C GLY A 39 22.28 7.47 46.49
N ALA A 40 21.34 8.15 45.83
CA ALA A 40 21.51 9.54 45.43
C ALA A 40 20.16 10.27 45.54
N ALA A 41 20.15 11.37 46.30
CA ALA A 41 18.99 12.16 46.70
C ALA A 41 18.27 12.84 45.51
N PRO A 42 16.95 13.11 45.61
CA PRO A 42 16.18 13.73 44.55
C PRO A 42 16.48 15.23 44.42
N PRO A 43 16.49 15.81 43.20
CA PRO A 43 16.56 17.26 43.01
C PRO A 43 15.24 17.95 43.42
N PRO A 44 15.30 19.26 43.77
CA PRO A 44 14.17 20.00 44.35
C PRO A 44 13.06 20.29 43.32
N PRO A 45 11.82 20.59 43.78
CA PRO A 45 10.67 20.82 42.90
C PRO A 45 10.83 22.14 42.13
N VAL A 46 10.77 22.06 40.81
CA VAL A 46 10.67 23.24 39.95
C VAL A 46 9.25 23.78 40.02
N ALA A 47 9.14 25.05 40.41
CA ALA A 47 7.90 25.80 40.52
C ALA A 47 7.21 25.95 39.15
N ALA A 48 5.88 25.79 39.15
CA ALA A 48 5.02 26.07 38.02
C ALA A 48 4.98 27.57 37.70
N PRO A 49 5.00 27.99 36.42
CA PRO A 49 4.37 29.23 36.03
C PRO A 49 2.89 28.97 35.75
N ALA A 50 2.05 29.66 36.53
CA ALA A 50 0.64 29.85 36.27
C ALA A 50 0.46 30.63 34.97
N GLY A 51 -0.48 30.18 34.14
CA GLY A 51 -0.85 30.82 32.89
C GLY A 51 -1.80 29.96 32.06
N SER A 52 -2.99 29.66 32.59
CA SER A 52 -4.11 29.30 31.72
C SER A 52 -4.57 30.56 30.98
N PRO A 53 -4.90 30.44 29.69
CA PRO A 53 -6.30 30.60 29.36
C PRO A 53 -6.80 29.43 28.51
N SER A 54 -8.00 28.99 28.87
CA SER A 54 -9.10 28.67 27.97
C SER A 54 -8.90 27.51 26.99
N GLY A 55 -9.77 26.53 27.14
CA GLY A 55 -9.90 25.43 26.22
C GLY A 55 -10.24 25.92 24.82
N ASP A 56 -9.52 25.36 23.86
CA ASP A 56 -10.06 25.09 22.53
C ASP A 56 -9.94 23.59 22.31
N LEU A 57 -11.09 22.94 22.24
CA LEU A 57 -11.27 21.59 21.75
C LEU A 57 -10.67 21.54 20.34
N ILE A 58 -9.47 20.96 20.19
CA ILE A 58 -8.93 20.69 18.85
C ILE A 58 -9.79 19.57 18.26
N GLU A 59 -10.55 19.95 17.24
CA GLU A 59 -11.54 19.14 16.56
C GLU A 59 -10.89 17.89 15.94
N VAL A 60 -11.51 16.73 16.23
CA VAL A 60 -11.22 15.47 15.52
C VAL A 60 -11.37 15.74 14.01
N PRO A 61 -10.40 15.39 13.14
CA PRO A 61 -10.68 15.32 11.72
C PRO A 61 -11.76 14.27 11.51
N ARG A 62 -13.01 14.71 11.36
CA ARG A 62 -14.12 13.83 11.03
C ARG A 62 -13.80 13.24 9.65
N SER A 63 -13.68 11.91 9.60
CA SER A 63 -13.51 11.05 8.42
C SER A 63 -12.19 11.18 7.64
N ALA A 64 -11.11 10.59 8.15
CA ALA A 64 -10.19 9.89 7.26
C ALA A 64 -10.90 8.58 6.84
N SER A 65 -11.31 8.48 5.58
CA SER A 65 -11.89 7.25 5.02
C SER A 65 -10.82 6.15 5.03
N TYR A 66 -11.05 5.10 5.82
CA TYR A 66 -10.14 3.98 5.93
C TYR A 66 -10.66 2.79 5.13
N ASP A 67 -9.81 2.26 4.26
CA ASP A 67 -10.17 1.30 3.23
C ASP A 67 -10.07 -0.17 3.73
N GLY A 68 -11.19 -0.88 3.86
CA GLY A 68 -11.44 -2.35 3.97
C GLY A 68 -10.45 -3.38 3.43
N THR A 69 -9.56 -3.04 2.51
CA THR A 69 -8.41 -3.89 2.09
C THR A 69 -7.27 -3.89 3.07
N THR A 70 -7.16 -2.81 3.82
CA THR A 70 -6.18 -2.60 4.86
C THR A 70 -6.74 -3.10 6.19
N PHE A 71 -5.86 -3.47 7.12
CA PHE A 71 -6.27 -4.02 8.41
C PHE A 71 -7.30 -3.10 9.07
N TRP A 72 -6.97 -1.83 9.19
CA TRP A 72 -7.78 -0.86 9.89
C TRP A 72 -9.10 -0.54 9.17
N GLY A 73 -9.06 -0.49 7.84
CA GLY A 73 -10.28 -0.26 7.09
C GLY A 73 -11.24 -1.46 7.11
N SER A 74 -10.73 -2.68 7.29
CA SER A 74 -11.56 -3.90 7.41
C SER A 74 -12.31 -4.02 8.73
N LEU A 75 -11.90 -3.23 9.74
CA LEU A 75 -12.54 -3.19 11.05
C LEU A 75 -13.89 -2.49 10.99
N THR A 76 -14.87 -3.03 11.71
CA THR A 76 -16.17 -2.36 11.92
C THR A 76 -15.99 -1.10 12.78
N PRO A 77 -16.95 -0.16 12.77
CA PRO A 77 -16.89 1.01 13.65
C PRO A 77 -16.68 0.66 15.13
N ASP A 78 -17.35 -0.37 15.62
CA ASP A 78 -17.24 -0.83 17.01
C ASP A 78 -15.85 -1.42 17.31
N GLU A 79 -15.31 -2.24 16.40
CA GLU A 79 -13.96 -2.79 16.55
C GLU A 79 -12.89 -1.70 16.48
N ARG A 80 -13.06 -0.69 15.61
CA ARG A 80 -12.17 0.49 15.57
C ARG A 80 -12.24 1.25 16.88
N HIS A 81 -13.42 1.42 17.45
CA HIS A 81 -13.61 2.10 18.73
C HIS A 81 -12.91 1.33 19.86
N THR A 82 -13.09 0.02 19.94
CA THR A 82 -12.42 -0.84 20.93
C THR A 82 -10.90 -0.82 20.74
N LEU A 83 -10.40 -0.90 19.51
CA LEU A 83 -8.96 -0.84 19.24
C LEU A 83 -8.36 0.54 19.58
N LEU A 84 -9.10 1.64 19.35
CA LEU A 84 -8.68 2.98 19.76
C LEU A 84 -8.56 3.12 21.27
N ALA A 85 -9.44 2.48 22.04
CA ALA A 85 -9.39 2.51 23.50
C ALA A 85 -8.14 1.80 24.06
N LEU A 86 -7.58 0.85 23.32
CA LEU A 86 -6.36 0.11 23.68
C LEU A 86 -5.07 0.75 23.12
N ALA A 87 -5.20 1.72 22.21
CA ALA A 87 -4.09 2.27 21.46
C ALA A 87 -3.55 3.58 22.03
N ARG A 88 -2.24 3.81 21.89
CA ARG A 88 -1.62 5.12 22.01
C ARG A 88 -1.41 5.74 20.64
N ARG A 89 -1.90 6.96 20.43
CA ARG A 89 -1.61 7.73 19.22
C ARG A 89 -0.16 8.20 19.24
N HIS A 90 0.50 8.10 18.10
CA HIS A 90 1.87 8.54 17.93
C HIS A 90 2.09 9.18 16.57
N VAL A 91 3.00 10.15 16.50
CA VAL A 91 3.43 10.78 15.26
C VAL A 91 4.92 10.52 15.10
N PHE A 92 5.28 9.75 14.07
CA PHE A 92 6.64 9.56 13.62
C PHE A 92 6.97 10.63 12.58
N ARG A 93 8.08 11.34 12.74
CA ARG A 93 8.60 12.28 11.74
C ARG A 93 9.33 11.53 10.64
N LYS A 94 9.72 12.25 9.57
CA LYS A 94 10.56 11.68 8.51
C LYS A 94 11.80 11.00 9.10
N GLU A 95 12.16 9.84 8.55
CA GLU A 95 13.31 9.03 8.94
C GLU A 95 13.25 8.43 10.34
N ASP A 96 12.22 8.73 11.14
CA ASP A 96 12.00 8.04 12.41
C ASP A 96 11.81 6.54 12.16
N THR A 97 12.50 5.74 12.98
CA THR A 97 12.39 4.29 12.94
C THR A 97 11.23 3.83 13.81
N LEU A 98 10.25 3.18 13.18
CA LEU A 98 9.12 2.55 13.84
C LEU A 98 9.50 1.22 14.47
N CYS A 99 10.35 0.45 13.79
CA CYS A 99 10.81 -0.87 14.20
C CYS A 99 12.23 -1.10 13.67
N CYS A 100 13.08 -1.76 14.46
CA CYS A 100 14.40 -2.22 13.99
C CYS A 100 14.37 -3.74 13.81
N GLU A 101 15.01 -4.25 12.77
CA GLU A 101 15.24 -5.69 12.59
C GLU A 101 15.97 -6.28 13.79
N GLY A 102 15.57 -7.49 14.22
CA GLY A 102 16.11 -8.14 15.42
C GLY A 102 15.70 -7.49 16.75
N GLY A 103 15.05 -6.33 16.73
CA GLY A 103 14.54 -5.65 17.92
C GLY A 103 13.32 -6.36 18.53
N PRO A 104 12.92 -6.00 19.76
CA PRO A 104 11.81 -6.64 20.45
C PRO A 104 10.46 -6.36 19.78
N ALA A 105 9.66 -7.40 19.57
CA ALA A 105 8.33 -7.33 18.98
C ALA A 105 7.24 -7.06 20.04
N THR A 106 7.33 -5.93 20.75
CA THR A 106 6.44 -5.63 21.90
C THR A 106 5.14 -4.93 21.54
N GLU A 107 5.02 -4.40 20.33
CA GLU A 107 3.89 -3.58 19.90
C GLU A 107 3.49 -3.86 18.45
N VAL A 108 2.22 -3.60 18.14
CA VAL A 108 1.66 -3.60 16.80
C VAL A 108 1.34 -2.15 16.43
N ILE A 109 1.63 -1.77 15.19
CA ILE A 109 1.45 -0.39 14.72
C ILE A 109 0.45 -0.38 13.57
N VAL A 110 -0.64 0.37 13.74
CA VAL A 110 -1.60 0.66 12.67
C VAL A 110 -1.29 2.05 12.12
N ILE A 111 -1.04 2.17 10.82
CA ILE A 111 -0.80 3.47 10.19
C ILE A 111 -2.15 4.15 9.97
N LEU A 112 -2.32 5.38 10.45
CA LEU A 112 -3.53 6.19 10.22
C LEU A 112 -3.35 7.16 9.05
N SER A 113 -2.14 7.68 8.85
CA SER A 113 -1.77 8.49 7.69
C SER A 113 -0.25 8.49 7.51
N GLY A 114 0.21 8.84 6.30
CA GLY A 114 1.63 8.79 5.95
C GLY A 114 2.06 7.45 5.39
N TRP A 115 3.37 7.31 5.16
CA TRP A 115 3.98 6.15 4.53
C TRP A 115 5.24 5.73 5.27
N THR A 116 5.50 4.44 5.27
CA THR A 116 6.68 3.82 5.84
C THR A 116 7.31 2.90 4.81
N ARG A 117 8.62 2.71 4.94
CA ARG A 117 9.42 1.79 4.15
C ARG A 117 9.86 0.66 5.04
N VAL A 118 9.61 -0.57 4.63
CA VAL A 118 10.02 -1.81 5.31
C VAL A 118 11.24 -2.35 4.58
N TRP A 119 12.34 -2.59 5.28
CA TRP A 119 13.60 -2.96 4.66
C TRP A 119 14.47 -3.81 5.61
N VAL A 120 15.48 -4.49 5.07
CA VAL A 120 16.47 -5.28 5.83
C VAL A 120 17.87 -4.91 5.38
N ASP A 121 18.85 -5.04 6.28
CA ASP A 121 20.26 -4.88 5.92
C ASP A 121 20.73 -6.11 5.13
N GLU A 122 21.39 -5.88 3.98
CA GLU A 122 21.93 -6.92 3.12
C GLU A 122 23.38 -6.59 2.74
N GLY A 123 24.29 -6.81 3.70
CA GLY A 123 25.70 -6.48 3.54
C GLY A 123 25.94 -4.98 3.61
N LEU A 124 26.37 -4.38 2.49
CA LEU A 124 26.58 -2.93 2.37
C LEU A 124 25.33 -2.19 1.83
N ASP A 125 24.32 -2.93 1.36
CA ASP A 125 23.12 -2.38 0.73
C ASP A 125 21.87 -2.56 1.62
N GLN A 126 20.88 -1.70 1.42
CA GLN A 126 19.55 -1.81 2.05
C GLN A 126 18.57 -2.46 1.09
N ARG A 127 17.99 -3.61 1.45
CA ARG A 127 16.93 -4.24 0.66
C ARG A 127 15.56 -3.86 1.16
N ILE A 128 14.84 -3.04 0.39
CA ILE A 128 13.43 -2.70 0.66
C ILE A 128 12.56 -3.94 0.39
N LEU A 129 11.77 -4.32 1.38
CA LEU A 129 10.81 -5.41 1.31
C LEU A 129 9.44 -4.95 0.82
N ALA A 130 9.01 -3.76 1.25
CA ALA A 130 7.70 -3.20 0.93
C ALA A 130 7.59 -1.74 1.38
N PHE A 131 6.53 -1.06 0.92
CA PHE A 131 6.03 0.16 1.55
C PHE A 131 4.72 -0.13 2.28
N ARG A 132 4.49 0.57 3.40
CA ARG A 132 3.22 0.49 4.16
C ARG A 132 2.62 1.87 4.39
N GLY A 133 1.33 2.02 4.08
CA GLY A 133 0.59 3.26 4.11
C GLY A 133 -0.64 3.22 5.02
N ALA A 134 -1.49 4.25 4.90
CA ALA A 134 -2.68 4.42 5.72
C ALA A 134 -3.58 3.18 5.73
N GLY A 135 -3.96 2.76 6.93
CA GLY A 135 -4.78 1.61 7.24
C GLY A 135 -4.01 0.29 7.38
N GLU A 136 -2.76 0.22 6.94
CA GLU A 136 -1.96 -1.00 7.00
C GLU A 136 -1.34 -1.26 8.37
N LEU A 137 -1.12 -2.55 8.65
CA LEU A 137 -0.56 -3.05 9.90
C LEU A 137 0.93 -3.37 9.75
N ILE A 138 1.72 -2.91 10.70
CA ILE A 138 3.12 -3.26 10.91
C ILE A 138 3.25 -4.08 12.19
N GLY A 139 4.00 -5.18 12.10
CA GLY A 139 4.31 -5.98 13.28
C GLY A 139 3.22 -6.97 13.65
N GLU A 140 2.37 -7.35 12.71
CA GLU A 140 1.35 -8.39 12.86
C GLU A 140 1.93 -9.72 13.38
N ARG A 141 3.19 -10.02 13.02
CA ARG A 141 3.90 -11.21 13.46
C ARG A 141 4.27 -11.18 14.95
N ALA A 142 4.36 -9.98 15.55
CA ALA A 142 4.50 -9.80 16.99
C ALA A 142 3.30 -10.36 17.76
N ALA A 143 2.10 -10.24 17.18
CA ALA A 143 0.88 -10.79 17.76
C ALA A 143 0.79 -12.32 17.67
N LEU A 144 1.56 -12.94 16.75
CA LEU A 144 1.59 -14.38 16.49
C LEU A 144 2.81 -15.08 17.14
N MET A 145 3.38 -14.51 18.20
CA MET A 145 4.49 -15.08 18.99
C MET A 145 5.85 -15.15 18.27
N VAL A 146 6.12 -14.28 17.29
CA VAL A 146 7.51 -14.05 16.85
C VAL A 146 8.15 -13.04 17.80
N LYS A 147 9.21 -13.45 18.51
CA LYS A 147 9.86 -12.62 19.55
C LYS A 147 10.57 -11.38 19.00
N ASP A 148 11.09 -11.49 17.77
CA ASP A 148 11.94 -10.46 17.16
C ASP A 148 11.31 -9.87 15.91
N ARG A 149 11.56 -8.58 15.67
CA ARG A 149 11.17 -7.89 14.44
C ARG A 149 11.91 -8.48 13.24
N SER A 150 11.20 -8.71 12.16
CA SER A 150 11.77 -9.31 10.94
C SER A 150 12.35 -8.32 9.93
N ALA A 151 12.23 -7.02 10.19
CA ALA A 151 12.67 -5.96 9.29
C ALA A 151 12.74 -4.61 10.02
N ASN A 152 13.56 -3.72 9.47
CA ASN A 152 13.54 -2.30 9.77
C ASN A 152 12.31 -1.65 9.13
N VAL A 153 11.71 -0.68 9.83
CA VAL A 153 10.60 0.11 9.32
C VAL A 153 10.85 1.58 9.62
N THR A 154 10.98 2.40 8.58
CA THR A 154 11.29 3.83 8.68
C THR A 154 10.17 4.66 8.09
N ALA A 155 9.89 5.81 8.68
CA ALA A 155 8.89 6.75 8.16
C ALA A 155 9.44 7.51 6.93
N GLU A 156 8.69 7.50 5.82
CA GLU A 156 9.00 8.28 4.60
C GLU A 156 8.59 9.76 4.73
N GLY A 157 8.34 10.19 5.96
CA GLY A 157 7.87 11.49 6.41
C GLY A 157 6.92 11.36 7.59
N ASP A 158 6.25 12.44 8.02
CA ASP A 158 5.18 12.41 9.04
C ASP A 158 4.14 11.29 8.87
N VAL A 159 4.16 10.34 9.81
CA VAL A 159 3.25 9.19 9.89
C VAL A 159 2.48 9.31 11.19
N GLN A 160 1.16 9.41 11.08
CA GLN A 160 0.28 9.26 12.24
C GLN A 160 -0.06 7.79 12.39
N ALA A 161 0.08 7.23 13.58
CA ALA A 161 -0.13 5.83 13.84
C ALA A 161 -0.76 5.56 15.20
N LEU A 162 -1.37 4.38 15.33
CA LEU A 162 -1.78 3.79 16.60
C LEU A 162 -0.75 2.74 16.99
N ARG A 163 -0.23 2.84 18.21
CA ARG A 163 0.64 1.83 18.82
C ARG A 163 -0.17 1.06 19.86
N VAL A 164 -0.22 -0.26 19.71
CA VAL A 164 -0.94 -1.16 20.62
C VAL A 164 0.05 -2.17 21.17
N GLY A 165 0.05 -2.39 22.49
CA GLY A 165 0.88 -3.43 23.10
C GLY A 165 0.52 -4.81 22.54
N ALA A 166 1.50 -5.67 22.26
CA ALA A 166 1.25 -6.98 21.68
C ALA A 166 0.30 -7.84 22.54
N ARG A 167 0.38 -7.72 23.88
CA ARG A 167 -0.53 -8.37 24.81
C ARG A 167 -1.97 -7.88 24.67
N ASP A 168 -2.17 -6.56 24.67
CA ASP A 168 -3.50 -5.95 24.58
C ASP A 168 -4.12 -6.21 23.20
N PHE A 169 -3.29 -6.21 22.16
CA PHE A 169 -3.71 -6.59 20.82
C PHE A 169 -4.11 -8.08 20.75
N GLY A 170 -3.39 -8.98 21.43
CA GLY A 170 -3.77 -10.38 21.57
C GLY A 170 -5.14 -10.55 22.22
N ILE A 171 -5.37 -9.88 23.36
CA ILE A 171 -6.67 -9.88 24.06
C ILE A 171 -7.79 -9.34 23.14
N PHE A 172 -7.51 -8.28 22.39
CA PHE A 172 -8.44 -7.75 21.40
C PHE A 172 -8.78 -8.78 20.32
N LEU A 173 -7.80 -9.52 19.79
CA LEU A 173 -8.02 -10.57 18.79
C LEU A 173 -8.78 -11.79 19.35
N ASP A 174 -8.59 -12.13 20.63
CA ASP A 174 -9.37 -13.18 21.32
C ASP A 174 -10.84 -12.77 21.44
N ALA A 175 -11.11 -11.50 21.76
CA ALA A 175 -12.47 -10.96 21.88
C ALA A 175 -13.16 -10.73 20.53
N HIS A 176 -12.41 -10.62 19.43
CA HIS A 176 -12.94 -10.34 18.08
C HIS A 176 -12.45 -11.38 17.05
N PRO A 177 -13.02 -12.60 17.02
CA PRO A 177 -12.59 -13.68 16.11
C PRO A 177 -12.61 -13.29 14.62
N ARG A 178 -13.51 -12.39 14.23
CA ARG A 178 -13.57 -11.84 12.87
C ARG A 178 -12.30 -11.07 12.51
N VAL A 179 -11.80 -10.25 13.42
CA VAL A 179 -10.58 -9.46 13.22
C VAL A 179 -9.35 -10.35 13.16
N ARG A 180 -9.35 -11.46 13.92
CA ARG A 180 -8.33 -12.50 13.79
C ARG A 180 -8.32 -13.11 12.40
N ALA A 181 -9.48 -13.46 11.85
CA ALA A 181 -9.57 -14.01 10.49
C ALA A 181 -9.03 -13.02 9.43
N VAL A 182 -9.33 -11.72 9.57
CA VAL A 182 -8.74 -10.67 8.72
C VAL A 182 -7.22 -10.66 8.85
N LEU A 183 -6.69 -10.69 10.08
CA LEU A 183 -5.26 -10.68 10.34
C LEU A 183 -4.56 -11.91 9.73
N GLU A 184 -5.14 -13.10 9.92
CA GLU A 184 -4.63 -14.36 9.39
C GLU A 184 -4.62 -14.35 7.85
N GLN A 185 -5.68 -13.84 7.22
CA GLN A 185 -5.75 -13.69 5.76
C GLN A 185 -4.68 -12.73 5.24
N GLN A 186 -4.41 -11.63 5.95
CA GLN A 186 -3.33 -10.70 5.59
C GLN A 186 -1.95 -11.34 5.77
N VAL A 187 -1.72 -12.10 6.85
CA VAL A 187 -0.46 -12.83 7.08
C VAL A 187 -0.26 -13.92 6.03
N TYR A 188 -1.31 -14.65 5.67
CA TYR A 188 -1.28 -15.69 4.65
C TYR A 188 -0.96 -15.10 3.26
N ARG A 189 -1.63 -14.02 2.85
CA ARG A 189 -1.34 -13.34 1.57
C ARG A 189 0.13 -12.92 1.47
N ARG A 190 0.66 -12.35 2.55
CA ARG A 190 2.08 -11.96 2.68
C ARG A 190 3.05 -13.15 2.68
N GLN A 191 2.61 -14.35 3.07
CA GLN A 191 3.42 -15.58 3.00
C GLN A 191 3.38 -16.22 1.61
N VAL A 192 2.24 -16.18 0.92
CA VAL A 192 2.12 -16.68 -0.46
C VAL A 192 2.94 -15.81 -1.43
N GLU A 193 2.92 -14.48 -1.25
CA GLU A 193 3.84 -13.53 -1.91
C GLU A 193 5.33 -13.84 -1.63
N ARG A 194 5.63 -14.59 -0.56
CA ARG A 194 6.97 -14.99 -0.13
C ARG A 194 7.37 -16.38 -0.62
N THR A 195 6.41 -17.21 -1.04
CA THR A 195 6.62 -18.61 -1.45
C THR A 195 6.56 -18.80 -2.96
N GLU A 196 5.92 -17.91 -3.71
CA GLU A 196 6.13 -17.86 -5.15
C GLU A 196 7.45 -17.14 -5.44
N PRO A 197 8.52 -17.84 -5.90
CA PRO A 197 9.55 -17.13 -6.62
C PRO A 197 8.87 -16.40 -7.78
N PRO A 198 9.21 -15.13 -8.07
CA PRO A 198 8.73 -14.51 -9.29
C PRO A 198 9.06 -15.48 -10.42
N VAL A 199 8.03 -15.94 -11.14
CA VAL A 199 8.20 -16.80 -12.32
C VAL A 199 9.29 -16.12 -13.12
N SER A 200 10.45 -16.79 -13.21
CA SER A 200 11.65 -16.25 -13.83
C SER A 200 11.41 -16.17 -15.34
N ARG A 201 10.65 -15.16 -15.75
CA ARG A 201 10.86 -14.50 -17.03
C ARG A 201 12.02 -13.57 -16.78
N THR A 202 13.11 -13.80 -17.50
CA THR A 202 14.25 -12.90 -17.61
C THR A 202 13.77 -11.60 -18.27
N LEU A 203 13.06 -10.77 -17.50
CA LEU A 203 12.81 -9.38 -17.85
C LEU A 203 14.20 -8.70 -17.94
N PRO A 204 14.45 -7.83 -18.94
CA PRO A 204 15.75 -7.18 -19.12
C PRO A 204 16.28 -6.56 -17.82
N ASP A 205 17.60 -6.42 -17.68
CA ASP A 205 18.16 -5.59 -16.62
C ASP A 205 18.00 -4.12 -17.02
N TRP A 206 17.15 -3.39 -16.30
CA TRP A 206 16.91 -1.96 -16.51
C TRP A 206 17.27 -1.14 -15.27
N SER A 207 18.11 -1.71 -14.40
CA SER A 207 18.61 -1.05 -13.20
C SER A 207 19.32 0.26 -13.57
N GLY A 208 18.81 1.37 -13.04
CA GLY A 208 19.39 2.71 -13.23
C GLY A 208 18.92 3.48 -14.47
N GLY A 209 18.06 2.89 -15.31
CA GLY A 209 17.42 3.59 -16.43
C GLY A 209 16.19 4.40 -16.02
N ASN A 210 15.85 5.42 -16.81
CA ASN A 210 14.60 6.16 -16.65
C ASN A 210 13.42 5.30 -17.12
N CYS A 211 12.62 4.85 -16.17
CA CYS A 211 11.50 3.96 -16.41
C CYS A 211 10.20 4.74 -16.43
N THR A 212 9.22 4.26 -17.20
CA THR A 212 7.87 4.79 -17.12
C THR A 212 7.15 4.07 -15.98
N ILE A 213 6.69 4.84 -15.00
CA ILE A 213 6.05 4.35 -13.77
C ILE A 213 4.59 4.74 -13.83
N LEU A 214 3.71 3.74 -13.90
CA LEU A 214 2.26 3.90 -13.84
C LEU A 214 1.76 3.35 -12.50
N ILE A 215 1.08 4.18 -11.72
CA ILE A 215 0.42 3.76 -10.48
C ILE A 215 -1.07 3.98 -10.63
N THR A 216 -1.87 2.97 -10.31
CA THR A 216 -3.33 3.07 -10.28
C THR A 216 -3.89 2.87 -8.87
N ASP A 217 -5.12 3.35 -8.66
CA ASP A 217 -5.89 3.24 -7.42
C ASP A 217 -7.39 3.37 -7.74
N ILE A 218 -8.20 2.45 -7.24
CA ILE A 218 -9.66 2.46 -7.32
C ILE A 218 -10.23 3.29 -6.17
N THR A 219 -10.91 4.38 -6.52
CA THR A 219 -11.52 5.30 -5.55
C THR A 219 -12.61 4.59 -4.74
N GLY A 220 -12.48 4.67 -3.42
CA GLY A 220 -13.43 4.10 -2.48
C GLY A 220 -13.58 2.60 -2.64
N PHE A 221 -12.52 1.89 -3.10
CA PHE A 221 -12.51 0.44 -3.31
C PHE A 221 -13.14 -0.30 -2.13
N SER A 222 -12.84 0.17 -0.95
CA SER A 222 -13.31 -0.46 0.28
C SER A 222 -14.62 0.07 0.86
N SER A 223 -15.41 0.81 0.08
CA SER A 223 -16.74 1.26 0.50
C SER A 223 -17.53 0.14 1.19
N PRO A 224 -18.23 0.41 2.31
CA PRO A 224 -19.06 -0.59 2.99
C PRO A 224 -20.23 -1.05 2.12
N ALA A 225 -20.55 -0.32 1.04
CA ALA A 225 -21.53 -0.74 0.05
C ALA A 225 -21.07 -1.91 -0.83
N ARG A 226 -19.79 -2.30 -0.78
CA ARG A 226 -19.24 -3.46 -1.49
C ARG A 226 -19.05 -4.64 -0.55
N THR A 227 -19.40 -5.84 -1.02
CA THR A 227 -18.98 -7.11 -0.42
C THR A 227 -17.56 -7.48 -0.87
N ASP A 228 -16.96 -8.50 -0.27
CA ASP A 228 -15.64 -9.00 -0.71
C ASP A 228 -15.69 -9.64 -2.10
N ALA A 229 -16.86 -10.15 -2.52
CA ALA A 229 -17.07 -10.61 -3.89
C ALA A 229 -17.07 -9.42 -4.87
N ASP A 230 -17.73 -8.31 -4.51
CA ASP A 230 -17.72 -7.09 -5.33
C ASP A 230 -16.31 -6.50 -5.43
N ARG A 231 -15.56 -6.46 -4.32
CA ARG A 231 -14.16 -5.99 -4.30
C ARG A 231 -13.28 -6.81 -5.24
N ARG A 232 -13.35 -8.14 -5.16
CA ARG A 232 -12.61 -9.01 -6.10
C ARG A 232 -13.03 -8.77 -7.54
N HIS A 233 -14.34 -8.69 -7.81
CA HIS A 233 -14.83 -8.44 -9.16
C HIS A 233 -14.35 -7.10 -9.74
N VAL A 234 -14.35 -6.04 -8.93
CA VAL A 234 -13.85 -4.71 -9.32
C VAL A 234 -12.34 -4.72 -9.55
N LEU A 235 -11.57 -5.41 -8.70
CA LEU A 235 -10.12 -5.55 -8.87
C LEU A 235 -9.78 -6.34 -10.14
N ASP A 236 -10.44 -7.48 -10.38
CA ASP A 236 -10.30 -8.29 -11.60
C ASP A 236 -10.66 -7.47 -12.84
N ALA A 237 -11.73 -6.68 -12.76
CA ALA A 237 -12.13 -5.78 -13.85
C ALA A 237 -11.06 -4.72 -14.12
N MET A 238 -10.46 -4.11 -13.09
CA MET A 238 -9.39 -3.13 -13.26
C MET A 238 -8.18 -3.75 -13.99
N TYR A 239 -7.69 -4.91 -13.54
CA TYR A 239 -6.55 -5.57 -14.18
C TYR A 239 -6.84 -5.99 -15.62
N ARG A 240 -8.03 -6.51 -15.89
CA ARG A 240 -8.47 -6.82 -17.26
C ARG A 240 -8.48 -5.57 -18.15
N LEU A 241 -9.02 -4.45 -17.66
CA LEU A 241 -9.05 -3.19 -18.42
C LEU A 241 -7.64 -2.63 -18.67
N LEU A 242 -6.73 -2.77 -17.69
CA LEU A 242 -5.32 -2.41 -17.86
C LEU A 242 -4.69 -3.25 -18.97
N ASP A 243 -4.79 -4.58 -18.90
CA ASP A 243 -4.22 -5.48 -19.90
C ASP A 243 -4.78 -5.22 -21.32
N GLU A 244 -6.10 -5.05 -21.45
CA GLU A 244 -6.77 -4.70 -22.70
C GLU A 244 -6.24 -3.36 -23.27
N SER A 245 -6.04 -2.35 -22.41
CA SER A 245 -5.54 -1.04 -22.82
C SER A 245 -4.06 -1.03 -23.22
N PHE A 246 -3.20 -1.79 -22.53
CA PHE A 246 -1.81 -1.98 -22.93
C PHE A 246 -1.72 -2.74 -24.26
N THR A 247 -2.51 -3.80 -24.42
CA THR A 247 -2.58 -4.58 -25.66
C THR A 247 -2.99 -3.72 -26.85
N ALA A 248 -3.91 -2.78 -26.66
CA ALA A 248 -4.32 -1.82 -27.68
C ALA A 248 -3.20 -0.84 -28.10
N SER A 249 -2.17 -0.65 -27.27
CA SER A 249 -0.95 0.08 -27.58
C SER A 249 0.17 -0.80 -28.16
N GLY A 250 -0.09 -2.09 -28.42
CA GLY A 250 0.93 -3.04 -28.86
C GLY A 250 1.92 -3.42 -27.75
N LEU A 251 1.58 -3.15 -26.49
CA LEU A 251 2.37 -3.50 -25.31
C LEU A 251 1.75 -4.70 -24.61
N ARG A 252 2.56 -5.54 -23.98
CA ARG A 252 2.07 -6.67 -23.19
C ARG A 252 2.38 -6.40 -21.73
N LEU A 253 1.35 -6.37 -20.88
CA LEU A 253 1.53 -6.11 -19.45
C LEU A 253 2.47 -7.12 -18.80
N ALA A 254 2.45 -8.38 -19.25
CA ALA A 254 3.33 -9.45 -18.80
C ALA A 254 4.83 -9.26 -19.12
N ASP A 255 5.20 -8.24 -19.91
CA ASP A 255 6.59 -7.86 -20.18
C ASP A 255 7.10 -6.76 -19.21
N PHE A 256 6.26 -6.30 -18.29
CA PHE A 256 6.58 -5.23 -17.33
C PHE A 256 6.65 -5.77 -15.91
N TYR A 257 7.28 -5.01 -15.02
CA TYR A 257 7.16 -5.28 -13.59
C TYR A 257 5.79 -4.80 -13.13
N GLU A 258 5.06 -5.68 -12.46
CA GLU A 258 3.75 -5.39 -11.87
C GLU A 258 3.77 -5.78 -10.39
N GLU A 259 3.20 -4.93 -9.55
CA GLU A 259 2.97 -5.20 -8.14
C GLU A 259 1.51 -4.87 -7.79
N ASP A 260 0.80 -5.87 -7.25
CA ASP A 260 -0.56 -5.73 -6.75
C ASP A 260 -0.58 -5.01 -5.40
N ARG A 261 -1.43 -3.98 -5.32
CA ARG A 261 -1.60 -3.14 -4.14
C ARG A 261 -2.89 -3.40 -3.37
N GLY A 262 -3.72 -4.32 -3.86
CA GLY A 262 -5.03 -4.69 -3.33
C GLY A 262 -6.15 -3.72 -3.70
N ASP A 263 -5.83 -2.48 -4.05
CA ASP A 263 -6.77 -1.45 -4.51
C ASP A 263 -6.33 -0.80 -5.84
N GLY A 264 -5.27 -1.32 -6.47
CA GLY A 264 -4.59 -0.71 -7.58
C GLY A 264 -3.32 -1.47 -7.96
N ALA A 265 -2.59 -0.95 -8.93
CA ALA A 265 -1.35 -1.56 -9.42
C ALA A 265 -0.18 -0.56 -9.38
N LEU A 266 1.03 -1.07 -9.17
CA LEU A 266 2.27 -0.41 -9.57
C LEU A 266 2.81 -1.15 -10.79
N ILE A 267 2.92 -0.45 -11.91
CA ILE A 267 3.49 -0.98 -13.15
C ILE A 267 4.73 -0.17 -13.48
N VAL A 268 5.83 -0.86 -13.71
CA VAL A 268 7.08 -0.24 -14.15
C VAL A 268 7.52 -0.79 -15.48
N VAL A 269 7.55 0.11 -16.45
CA VAL A 269 7.85 -0.13 -17.84
C VAL A 269 9.31 0.26 -18.10
N PRO A 270 10.13 -0.65 -18.68
CA PRO A 270 11.56 -0.46 -18.85
C PRO A 270 11.86 0.69 -19.84
N PRO A 271 13.08 1.28 -19.78
CA PRO A 271 13.52 2.38 -20.65
C PRO A 271 13.57 2.00 -22.14
N THR A 272 13.54 0.70 -22.46
CA THR A 272 13.46 0.20 -23.84
C THR A 272 12.10 0.40 -24.48
N THR A 273 11.07 0.72 -23.70
CA THR A 273 9.72 1.00 -24.19
C THR A 273 9.48 2.52 -24.21
N PRO A 274 9.08 3.09 -25.36
CA PRO A 274 8.75 4.51 -25.43
C PRO A 274 7.63 4.89 -24.47
N THR A 275 7.82 5.93 -23.65
CA THR A 275 6.78 6.45 -22.74
C THR A 275 5.49 6.81 -23.47
N GLU A 276 5.59 7.31 -24.71
CA GLU A 276 4.44 7.66 -25.55
C GLU A 276 3.48 6.47 -25.73
N ALA A 277 3.99 5.25 -25.91
CA ALA A 277 3.15 4.06 -26.09
C ALA A 277 2.31 3.70 -24.84
N VAL A 278 2.76 4.13 -23.65
CA VAL A 278 2.04 3.97 -22.37
C VAL A 278 1.01 5.09 -22.15
N ILE A 279 1.05 6.15 -22.96
CA ILE A 279 0.12 7.27 -22.90
C ILE A 279 -0.91 7.15 -24.01
N ASP A 280 -0.48 6.99 -25.26
CA ASP A 280 -1.34 7.01 -26.44
C ASP A 280 -1.09 5.78 -27.32
N PRO A 281 -2.11 4.94 -27.61
CA PRO A 281 -3.53 5.07 -27.27
C PRO A 281 -3.93 4.55 -25.88
N MET A 282 -3.01 4.02 -25.07
CA MET A 282 -3.33 3.30 -23.82
C MET A 282 -4.29 4.07 -22.91
N LEU A 283 -4.03 5.36 -22.64
CA LEU A 283 -4.86 6.17 -21.76
C LEU A 283 -6.27 6.38 -22.31
N ALA A 284 -6.36 6.73 -23.59
CA ALA A 284 -7.65 6.94 -24.26
C ALA A 284 -8.48 5.65 -24.29
N ARG A 285 -7.81 4.50 -24.47
CA ARG A 285 -8.44 3.17 -24.44
C ARG A 285 -8.90 2.81 -23.04
N LEU A 286 -8.07 3.01 -22.03
CA LEU A 286 -8.44 2.79 -20.63
C LEU A 286 -9.67 3.62 -20.24
N ALA A 287 -9.68 4.91 -20.60
CA ALA A 287 -10.83 5.79 -20.36
C ALA A 287 -12.12 5.29 -21.05
N ALA A 288 -12.02 4.87 -22.31
CA ALA A 288 -13.15 4.38 -23.08
C ALA A 288 -13.71 3.07 -22.52
N GLU A 289 -12.83 2.10 -22.21
CA GLU A 289 -13.24 0.80 -21.69
C GLU A 289 -13.75 0.89 -20.24
N LEU A 290 -13.19 1.78 -19.42
CA LEU A 290 -13.71 2.04 -18.08
C LEU A 290 -15.12 2.63 -18.12
N ARG A 291 -15.36 3.61 -19.00
CA ARG A 291 -16.71 4.15 -19.23
C ARG A 291 -17.66 3.06 -19.74
N ARG A 292 -17.17 2.18 -20.62
CA ARG A 292 -17.94 1.06 -21.15
C ARG A 292 -18.33 0.04 -20.07
N HIS A 293 -17.41 -0.25 -19.15
CA HIS A 293 -17.62 -1.10 -17.97
C HIS A 293 -18.67 -0.46 -17.04
N ASN A 294 -18.46 0.80 -16.64
CA ASN A 294 -19.35 1.49 -15.70
C ASN A 294 -20.79 1.62 -16.21
N ARG A 295 -21.01 1.75 -17.52
CA ARG A 295 -22.37 1.76 -18.12
C ARG A 295 -23.12 0.43 -18.01
N ARG A 296 -22.41 -0.69 -17.85
CA ARG A 296 -23.00 -2.04 -17.76
C ARG A 296 -22.97 -2.60 -16.35
N ALA A 297 -22.12 -2.05 -15.49
CA ALA A 297 -21.94 -2.49 -14.12
C ALA A 297 -23.13 -2.05 -13.24
N ALA A 298 -23.52 -2.93 -12.31
CA ALA A 298 -24.33 -2.53 -11.17
C ALA A 298 -23.55 -1.56 -10.27
N ASP A 299 -24.24 -0.80 -9.41
CA ASP A 299 -23.60 0.25 -8.60
C ASP A 299 -22.42 -0.26 -7.75
N ALA A 300 -22.52 -1.46 -7.19
CA ALA A 300 -21.44 -2.07 -6.42
C ALA A 300 -20.19 -2.41 -7.27
N ALA A 301 -20.37 -2.63 -8.58
CA ALA A 301 -19.32 -2.98 -9.53
C ALA A 301 -18.81 -1.79 -10.37
N ARG A 302 -19.45 -0.62 -10.27
CA ARG A 302 -18.94 0.63 -10.86
C ARG A 302 -17.67 1.05 -10.14
N MET A 303 -16.69 1.56 -10.88
CA MET A 303 -15.41 1.97 -10.32
C MET A 303 -14.90 3.27 -10.93
N GLN A 304 -14.31 4.11 -10.09
CA GLN A 304 -13.58 5.30 -10.52
C GLN A 304 -12.09 5.05 -10.32
N LEU A 305 -11.31 5.14 -11.38
CA LEU A 305 -9.89 4.87 -11.36
C LEU A 305 -9.10 6.18 -11.29
N ARG A 306 -8.06 6.21 -10.47
CA ARG A 306 -7.02 7.24 -10.50
C ARG A 306 -5.75 6.60 -11.00
N ALA A 307 -5.06 7.27 -11.90
CA ALA A 307 -3.82 6.80 -12.48
C ALA A 307 -2.79 7.93 -12.47
N ALA A 308 -1.57 7.65 -12.04
CA ALA A 308 -0.44 8.56 -12.09
C ALA A 308 0.67 8.02 -12.97
N LEU A 309 1.22 8.85 -13.86
CA LEU A 309 2.35 8.48 -14.71
C LEU A 309 3.54 9.43 -14.51
N HIS A 310 4.71 8.86 -14.27
CA HIS A 310 5.98 9.58 -14.12
C HIS A 310 7.11 8.83 -14.84
N VAL A 311 8.18 9.54 -15.19
CA VAL A 311 9.40 8.95 -15.73
C VAL A 311 10.57 9.32 -14.84
N GLY A 312 11.37 8.33 -14.46
CA GLY A 312 12.58 8.56 -13.68
C GLY A 312 13.30 7.27 -13.31
N PRO A 313 14.45 7.36 -12.62
CA PRO A 313 15.24 6.20 -12.26
C PRO A 313 14.47 5.27 -11.33
N VAL A 314 14.61 3.97 -11.60
CA VAL A 314 14.11 2.88 -10.76
C VAL A 314 15.22 1.84 -10.62
N GLN A 315 15.40 1.35 -9.40
CA GLN A 315 16.33 0.28 -9.08
C GLN A 315 15.52 -1.00 -8.92
N ARG A 316 15.99 -2.07 -9.57
CA ARG A 316 15.43 -3.40 -9.40
C ARG A 316 16.27 -4.16 -8.39
N GLY A 317 15.61 -4.77 -7.42
CA GLY A 317 16.24 -5.60 -6.41
C GLY A 317 15.71 -7.03 -6.43
N PRO A 318 16.26 -7.94 -5.60
CA PRO A 318 15.86 -9.34 -5.53
C PRO A 318 14.38 -9.58 -5.21
N LYS A 319 13.66 -8.58 -4.69
CA LYS A 319 12.28 -8.70 -4.18
C LYS A 319 11.32 -7.62 -4.68
N GLY A 320 11.72 -6.82 -5.66
CA GLY A 320 10.86 -5.75 -6.18
C GLY A 320 11.62 -4.57 -6.74
N VAL A 321 11.02 -3.39 -6.67
CA VAL A 321 11.55 -2.14 -7.22
C VAL A 321 11.58 -1.03 -6.18
N SER A 322 12.52 -0.10 -6.34
CA SER A 322 12.67 1.07 -5.48
C SER A 322 13.09 2.31 -6.25
N GLY A 323 12.79 3.49 -5.69
CA GLY A 323 13.22 4.76 -6.27
C GLY A 323 12.33 5.94 -5.90
N ILE A 324 12.93 7.13 -5.85
CA ILE A 324 12.19 8.38 -5.59
C ILE A 324 11.09 8.64 -6.62
N SER A 325 11.30 8.18 -7.86
CA SER A 325 10.34 8.30 -8.96
C SER A 325 9.02 7.58 -8.66
N ILE A 326 9.07 6.42 -8.00
CA ILE A 326 7.88 5.67 -7.55
C ILE A 326 7.13 6.45 -6.48
N ILE A 327 7.88 7.05 -5.53
CA ILE A 327 7.31 7.89 -4.47
C ILE A 327 6.62 9.12 -5.07
N THR A 328 7.24 9.76 -6.08
CA THR A 328 6.66 10.89 -6.81
C THR A 328 5.35 10.50 -7.50
N ALA A 329 5.34 9.41 -8.28
CA ALA A 329 4.12 8.90 -8.91
C ALA A 329 3.02 8.62 -7.88
N ARG A 330 3.37 8.00 -6.74
CA ARG A 330 2.38 7.70 -5.70
C ARG A 330 1.81 8.96 -5.05
N ARG A 331 2.66 9.95 -4.78
CA ARG A 331 2.19 11.24 -4.23
C ARG A 331 1.30 12.00 -5.20
N MET A 332 1.51 11.87 -6.51
CA MET A 332 0.63 12.46 -7.52
C MET A 332 -0.77 11.83 -7.48
N VAL A 333 -0.88 10.49 -7.50
CA VAL A 333 -2.20 9.83 -7.44
C VAL A 333 -2.94 10.10 -6.12
N ASP A 334 -2.18 10.18 -5.02
CA ASP A 334 -2.73 10.43 -3.68
C ASP A 334 -2.99 11.92 -3.37
N ALA A 335 -2.69 12.84 -4.29
CA ALA A 335 -2.78 14.26 -4.04
C ALA A 335 -4.22 14.67 -3.68
N PRO A 336 -4.45 15.41 -2.57
CA PRO A 336 -5.79 15.83 -2.16
C PRO A 336 -6.55 16.61 -3.24
N ALA A 337 -5.84 17.38 -4.07
CA ALA A 337 -6.43 18.08 -5.20
C ALA A 337 -7.02 17.11 -6.25
N VAL A 338 -6.32 16.00 -6.55
CA VAL A 338 -6.81 14.96 -7.47
C VAL A 338 -8.03 14.26 -6.87
N LYS A 339 -7.96 13.85 -5.58
CA LYS A 339 -9.08 13.18 -4.90
C LYS A 339 -10.35 14.03 -4.90
N ARG A 340 -10.25 15.33 -4.61
CA ARG A 340 -11.38 16.25 -4.65
C ARG A 340 -11.97 16.39 -6.05
N ARG A 341 -11.13 16.54 -7.07
CA ARG A 341 -11.59 16.70 -8.45
C ARG A 341 -12.36 15.47 -8.95
N VAL A 342 -11.95 14.27 -8.58
CA VAL A 342 -12.71 13.04 -8.86
C VAL A 342 -14.06 13.04 -8.14
N ALA A 343 -14.08 13.37 -6.85
CA ALA A 343 -15.31 13.42 -6.07
C ALA A 343 -16.31 14.46 -6.60
N ASP A 344 -15.83 15.65 -7.01
CA ASP A 344 -16.67 16.75 -7.47
C ASP A 344 -17.28 16.50 -8.86
N THR A 345 -16.58 15.75 -9.72
CA THR A 345 -16.97 15.55 -11.13
C THR A 345 -17.62 14.20 -11.40
N GLY A 346 -17.45 13.23 -10.49
CA GLY A 346 -17.88 11.85 -10.75
C GLY A 346 -17.12 11.21 -11.92
N ALA A 347 -15.93 11.71 -12.29
CA ALA A 347 -15.15 11.19 -13.41
C ALA A 347 -14.87 9.69 -13.26
N ASP A 348 -14.94 8.95 -14.36
CA ASP A 348 -14.62 7.53 -14.38
C ASP A 348 -13.11 7.34 -14.20
N LEU A 349 -12.28 8.15 -14.87
CA LEU A 349 -10.83 8.13 -14.79
C LEU A 349 -10.28 9.52 -14.47
N ALA A 350 -9.39 9.60 -13.48
CA ALA A 350 -8.48 10.73 -13.32
C ALA A 350 -7.06 10.31 -13.66
N PHE A 351 -6.44 11.01 -14.60
CA PHE A 351 -5.06 10.74 -14.99
C PHE A 351 -4.18 11.94 -14.66
N VAL A 352 -3.19 11.71 -13.81
CA VAL A 352 -2.23 12.72 -13.36
C VAL A 352 -0.83 12.39 -13.83
N THR A 353 -0.05 13.39 -14.22
CA THR A 353 1.31 13.17 -14.68
C THR A 353 2.26 14.28 -14.25
N SER A 354 3.56 13.97 -14.19
CA SER A 354 4.59 14.96 -13.88
C SER A 354 4.78 16.00 -14.98
N ASP A 355 5.29 17.19 -14.64
CA ASP A 355 5.64 18.24 -15.60
C ASP A 355 6.48 17.70 -16.78
N PHE A 356 7.52 16.90 -16.52
CA PHE A 356 8.37 16.31 -17.57
C PHE A 356 7.56 15.53 -18.61
N VAL A 357 6.69 14.63 -18.17
CA VAL A 357 5.89 13.79 -19.08
C VAL A 357 4.89 14.64 -19.86
N PHE A 358 4.26 15.60 -19.21
CA PHE A 358 3.33 16.49 -19.88
C PHE A 358 4.04 17.29 -20.99
N GLU A 359 5.12 17.97 -20.63
CA GLU A 359 5.86 18.85 -21.54
C GLU A 359 6.54 18.07 -22.66
N THR A 360 7.14 16.91 -22.38
CA THR A 360 7.96 16.21 -23.39
C THR A 360 7.18 15.18 -24.20
N VAL A 361 6.16 14.55 -23.62
CA VAL A 361 5.44 13.45 -24.26
C VAL A 361 4.03 13.88 -24.68
N ILE A 362 3.24 14.45 -23.76
CA ILE A 362 1.83 14.78 -24.07
C ILE A 362 1.71 15.95 -25.03
N THR A 363 2.43 17.06 -24.82
CA THR A 363 2.32 18.20 -25.75
C THR A 363 2.85 17.89 -27.15
N SER A 364 3.73 16.89 -27.26
CA SER A 364 4.31 16.42 -28.52
C SER A 364 3.47 15.33 -29.20
N ALA A 365 2.50 14.73 -28.50
CA ALA A 365 1.73 13.58 -28.98
C ALA A 365 0.63 14.02 -29.97
N PRO A 366 0.61 13.48 -31.21
CA PRO A 366 -0.42 13.81 -32.21
C PRO A 366 -1.68 12.93 -32.14
N GLY A 367 -1.84 12.09 -31.10
CA GLY A 367 -2.84 11.01 -31.06
C GLY A 367 -4.17 11.36 -30.36
N PHE A 368 -4.74 10.41 -29.62
CA PHE A 368 -6.06 10.54 -28.97
C PHE A 368 -6.05 11.38 -27.69
N VAL A 369 -4.87 11.72 -27.17
CA VAL A 369 -4.74 12.54 -25.96
C VAL A 369 -4.68 14.02 -26.34
N ASP A 370 -5.63 14.82 -25.85
CA ASP A 370 -5.67 16.28 -26.07
C ASP A 370 -4.95 17.02 -24.92
N PRO A 371 -3.80 17.68 -25.18
CA PRO A 371 -3.08 18.46 -24.15
C PRO A 371 -3.92 19.58 -23.56
N GLY A 372 -4.86 20.16 -24.33
CA GLY A 372 -5.73 21.26 -23.91
C GLY A 372 -6.71 20.88 -22.79
N ARG A 373 -6.91 19.58 -22.54
CA ARG A 373 -7.78 19.07 -21.47
C ARG A 373 -7.07 18.94 -20.12
N TYR A 374 -5.76 19.07 -20.07
CA TYR A 374 -5.00 18.96 -18.84
C TYR A 374 -4.99 20.28 -18.07
N ALA A 375 -5.22 20.20 -16.77
CA ALA A 375 -5.10 21.32 -15.85
C ALA A 375 -3.97 21.07 -14.84
N ARG A 376 -3.15 22.10 -14.60
CA ARG A 376 -2.08 22.00 -13.60
C ARG A 376 -2.66 21.93 -12.19
N VAL A 377 -2.16 20.99 -11.40
CA VAL A 377 -2.51 20.77 -10.00
C VAL A 377 -1.26 20.80 -9.12
N ARG A 378 -1.38 21.35 -7.91
CA ARG A 378 -0.29 21.37 -6.95
C ARG A 378 -0.32 20.11 -6.09
N VAL A 379 0.77 19.36 -6.11
CA VAL A 379 0.97 18.16 -5.30
C VAL A 379 1.94 18.51 -4.18
N ARG A 380 1.46 18.45 -2.94
CA ARG A 380 2.31 18.73 -1.76
C ARG A 380 3.14 17.48 -1.44
N LEU A 381 4.47 17.63 -1.47
CA LEU A 381 5.40 16.77 -0.75
C LEU A 381 5.63 17.36 0.64
N LYS A 382 6.23 16.58 1.54
CA LYS A 382 6.55 17.03 2.91
C LYS A 382 7.62 18.12 2.97
N GLU A 383 8.51 18.19 1.98
CA GLU A 383 9.63 19.15 1.94
C GLU A 383 9.59 20.07 0.69
N ALA A 384 8.61 19.88 -0.21
CA ALA A 384 8.49 20.65 -1.45
C ALA A 384 7.05 20.59 -2.00
N SER A 385 6.69 21.47 -2.91
CA SER A 385 5.49 21.29 -3.74
C SER A 385 5.93 20.99 -5.17
N LEU A 386 5.49 19.86 -5.72
CA LEU A 386 5.64 19.58 -7.15
C LEU A 386 4.37 19.99 -7.88
N SER A 387 4.53 20.39 -9.13
CA SER A 387 3.39 20.58 -10.03
C SER A 387 3.18 19.31 -10.84
N ALA A 388 1.92 18.99 -11.08
CA ALA A 388 1.50 17.88 -11.91
C ALA A 388 0.36 18.34 -12.83
N TRP A 389 0.06 17.57 -13.85
CA TRP A 389 -1.00 17.84 -14.81
C TRP A 389 -2.08 16.79 -14.68
N LEU A 390 -3.33 17.21 -14.53
CA LEU A 390 -4.49 16.35 -14.33
C LEU A 390 -5.46 16.50 -15.50
N THR A 391 -5.86 15.39 -16.09
CA THR A 391 -7.06 15.30 -16.93
C THR A 391 -8.10 14.38 -16.28
N LEU A 392 -9.36 14.61 -16.60
CA LEU A 392 -10.51 13.84 -16.12
C LEU A 392 -11.28 13.32 -17.33
N GLU A 393 -11.58 12.02 -17.32
CA GLU A 393 -12.33 11.34 -18.36
C GLU A 393 -13.60 10.68 -17.79
N GLY A 394 -14.71 10.84 -18.51
CA GLY A 394 -16.02 10.35 -18.05
C GLY A 394 -16.64 11.28 -17.01
N GLY A 395 -17.67 10.77 -16.32
CA GLY A 395 -18.48 11.54 -15.36
C GLY A 395 -19.67 12.26 -15.97
N GLU A 396 -20.46 12.92 -15.12
CA GLU A 396 -21.63 13.68 -15.54
C GLU A 396 -21.18 15.01 -16.19
N SER A 397 -21.41 15.17 -17.49
CA SER A 397 -21.31 16.48 -18.12
C SER A 397 -22.36 17.41 -17.50
N ARG A 398 -21.97 18.21 -16.51
CA ARG A 398 -22.70 19.45 -16.22
C ARG A 398 -22.43 20.40 -17.37
N LEU A 399 -23.23 20.28 -18.43
CA LEU A 399 -23.44 21.40 -19.34
C LEU A 399 -23.83 22.59 -18.46
N ARG A 400 -22.91 23.55 -18.30
CA ARG A 400 -23.28 24.85 -17.75
C ARG A 400 -24.19 25.47 -18.79
N ALA A 401 -25.49 25.54 -18.50
CA ALA A 401 -26.37 26.44 -19.20
C ALA A 401 -25.75 27.84 -19.08
N VAL A 402 -25.40 28.43 -20.22
CA VAL A 402 -24.93 29.82 -20.35
C VAL A 402 -26.14 30.74 -20.27
#